data_AF-C6PP64-F1
#
_entry.id   AF-C6PP64-F1
#
_cell.length_a   1.000
_cell.length_b   1.000
_cell.length_c   1.000
_cell.angle_alpha   90.00
_cell.angle_beta   90.00
_cell.angle_gamma   90.00
#
_symmetry.space_group_name_H-M   'P 1'
#
loop_
_entity.id
_entity.type
_entity.pdbx_description
1 polymer ?
#
loop_
_entity_poly.entity_id
_entity_poly.type
_entity_poly.pdbx_seq_one_letter_code
_entity_poly.pdbx_strand_id
1 'polypeptide(L)'
;MAFFHLQGLKHFVVLRRQKYMRIPSKNKRRRKFLKEVYENQRFDIAAIPKELEYRIDNSKEQKIKEYDFFISHSSADFVEVQNMIKALNHDKKNVYCDWINDTDYLKRHLVGNSTKAVIEKRLEQSKNVLFVRSENSLKSNWVRYELNYFYSLGKKIFEISKENVIKGRYGYKVLSDLWFYDENYNNMNLF
;
A
#
# COMPACT_ATOMS: atom_id res chain seq x y z
N MET A 1 -16.39 1.30 -11.68
CA MET A 1 -15.26 0.35 -11.84
C MET A 1 -15.18 -0.71 -10.74
N ALA A 2 -15.38 -0.41 -9.45
CA ALA A 2 -15.38 -1.45 -8.39
C ALA A 2 -16.56 -2.46 -8.46
N PHE A 3 -17.76 -2.01 -8.85
CA PHE A 3 -18.94 -2.88 -8.94
C PHE A 3 -18.77 -4.03 -9.95
N PHE A 4 -18.37 -3.71 -11.18
CA PHE A 4 -18.11 -4.72 -12.22
C PHE A 4 -16.95 -5.65 -11.86
N HIS A 5 -15.94 -5.13 -11.16
CA HIS A 5 -14.83 -5.93 -10.67
C HIS A 5 -15.27 -7.00 -9.66
N LEU A 6 -16.15 -6.63 -8.71
CA LEU A 6 -16.73 -7.59 -7.76
C LEU A 6 -17.62 -8.64 -8.46
N GLN A 7 -18.38 -8.24 -9.47
CA GLN A 7 -19.15 -9.19 -10.28
C GLN A 7 -18.26 -10.18 -11.04
N GLY A 8 -17.11 -9.72 -11.55
CA GLY A 8 -16.10 -10.58 -12.17
C GLY A 8 -15.52 -11.64 -11.21
N LEU A 9 -15.46 -11.32 -9.90
CA LEU A 9 -15.09 -12.26 -8.83
C LEU A 9 -16.23 -13.19 -8.40
N LYS A 10 -17.35 -13.25 -9.16
CA LYS A 10 -18.60 -13.95 -8.81
C LYS A 10 -19.27 -13.46 -7.52
N HIS A 11 -18.90 -12.27 -7.03
CA HIS A 11 -19.63 -11.60 -5.97
C HIS A 11 -20.78 -10.79 -6.59
N PHE A 12 -21.90 -11.46 -6.80
CA PHE A 12 -23.12 -10.84 -7.32
C PHE A 12 -23.82 -10.02 -6.22
N VAL A 13 -23.34 -8.80 -6.01
CA VAL A 13 -24.03 -7.81 -5.18
C VAL A 13 -25.15 -7.17 -6.00
N VAL A 14 -26.40 -7.34 -5.56
CA VAL A 14 -27.50 -6.54 -6.10
C VAL A 14 -27.37 -5.13 -5.54
N LEU A 15 -27.17 -4.15 -6.43
CA LEU A 15 -27.28 -2.74 -6.10
C LEU A 15 -28.69 -2.47 -5.57
N ARG A 16 -28.84 -2.36 -4.25
CA ARG A 16 -30.13 -2.02 -3.64
C ARG A 16 -30.38 -0.53 -3.84
N ARG A 17 -31.60 -0.17 -4.25
CA ARG A 17 -32.01 1.25 -4.27
C ARG A 17 -31.81 1.84 -2.86
N GLN A 18 -31.37 3.09 -2.80
CA GLN A 18 -31.05 3.83 -1.57
C GLN A 18 -32.12 3.67 -0.47
N LYS A 19 -33.41 3.73 -0.84
CA LYS A 19 -34.55 3.53 0.08
C LYS A 19 -34.55 2.19 0.83
N TYR A 20 -33.85 1.18 0.31
CA TYR A 20 -33.72 -0.16 0.87
C TYR A 20 -32.36 -0.42 1.53
N MET A 21 -31.44 0.56 1.59
CA MET A 21 -30.21 0.42 2.36
C MET A 21 -30.52 0.36 3.85
N ARG A 22 -30.09 -0.73 4.50
CA ARG A 22 -30.16 -0.87 5.95
C ARG A 22 -29.05 -0.03 6.60
N ILE A 23 -29.44 0.96 7.39
CA ILE A 23 -28.51 1.75 8.19
C ILE A 23 -28.39 1.11 9.58
N PRO A 24 -27.19 0.66 10.00
CA PRO A 24 -26.99 -0.10 11.23
C PRO A 24 -27.00 0.77 12.51
N SER A 25 -27.76 1.87 12.50
CA SER A 25 -27.90 2.79 13.64
C SER A 25 -29.32 2.78 14.15
N LYS A 26 -29.52 2.55 15.46
CA LYS A 26 -30.82 2.70 16.13
C LYS A 26 -31.18 4.16 16.41
N ASN A 27 -30.21 5.08 16.39
CA ASN A 27 -30.42 6.50 16.65
C ASN A 27 -31.05 7.21 15.45
N LYS A 28 -32.22 7.85 15.67
CA LYS A 28 -33.03 8.55 14.65
C LYS A 28 -32.28 9.73 14.00
N ARG A 29 -31.54 10.53 14.79
CA ARG A 29 -30.75 11.67 14.28
C ARG A 29 -29.63 11.19 13.36
N ARG A 30 -28.88 10.17 13.80
CA ARG A 30 -27.77 9.58 13.02
C ARG A 30 -28.27 8.93 11.73
N ARG A 31 -29.43 8.26 11.75
CA ARG A 31 -30.07 7.72 10.53
C ARG A 31 -30.42 8.81 9.53
N LYS A 32 -30.98 9.94 9.99
CA LYS A 32 -31.34 11.06 9.11
C LYS A 32 -30.10 11.67 8.46
N PHE A 33 -29.06 11.93 9.27
CA PHE A 33 -27.76 12.41 8.79
C PHE A 33 -27.15 11.49 7.71
N LEU A 34 -27.10 10.17 7.96
CA LEU A 34 -26.52 9.21 7.01
C LEU A 34 -27.30 9.09 5.69
N LYS A 35 -28.60 9.41 5.68
CA LYS A 35 -29.43 9.39 4.46
C LYS A 35 -29.39 10.68 3.67
N GLU A 36 -29.43 11.81 4.35
CA GLU A 36 -29.72 13.10 3.70
C GLU A 36 -28.46 13.95 3.53
N VAL A 37 -27.54 13.89 4.49
CA VAL A 37 -26.38 14.78 4.57
C VAL A 37 -25.13 14.09 4.10
N TYR A 38 -24.83 12.89 4.61
CA TYR A 38 -23.61 12.16 4.31
C TYR A 38 -23.50 11.74 2.84
N GLU A 39 -24.63 11.42 2.20
CA GLU A 39 -24.69 11.02 0.78
C GLU A 39 -24.18 12.13 -0.15
N ASN A 40 -24.53 13.37 0.16
CA ASN A 40 -24.17 14.54 -0.65
C ASN A 40 -22.89 15.23 -0.18
N GLN A 41 -22.30 14.74 0.91
CA GLN A 41 -21.08 15.30 1.46
C GLN A 41 -19.91 14.89 0.55
N ARG A 42 -19.47 15.84 -0.27
CA ARG A 42 -18.19 15.72 -0.98
C ARG A 42 -17.10 16.24 -0.07
N PHE A 43 -16.10 15.41 0.17
CA PHE A 43 -14.88 15.82 0.84
C PHE A 43 -13.90 16.23 -0.26
N ASP A 44 -13.62 17.53 -0.36
CA ASP A 44 -12.46 18.02 -1.10
C ASP A 44 -11.23 17.75 -0.23
N ILE A 45 -10.72 16.53 -0.34
CA ILE A 45 -9.54 16.09 0.40
C ILE A 45 -8.35 16.68 -0.35
N ALA A 46 -7.75 17.75 0.19
CA ALA A 46 -6.45 18.19 -0.27
C ALA A 46 -5.49 17.03 -0.03
N ALA A 47 -4.99 16.41 -1.09
CA ALA A 47 -4.21 15.18 -0.99
C ALA A 47 -2.80 15.46 -0.44
N ILE A 48 -2.74 15.69 0.87
CA ILE A 48 -1.54 16.02 1.65
C ILE A 48 -1.12 14.75 2.40
N PRO A 49 0.16 14.37 2.40
CA PRO A 49 0.63 13.16 3.09
C PRO A 49 0.22 13.09 4.58
N LYS A 50 0.12 14.25 5.25
CA LYS A 50 -0.32 14.39 6.65
C LYS A 50 -1.76 13.92 6.89
N GLU A 51 -2.65 14.08 5.91
CA GLU A 51 -4.02 13.57 6.04
C GLU A 51 -4.08 12.05 5.92
N LEU A 52 -3.25 11.46 5.05
CA LEU A 52 -3.16 10.01 4.93
C LEU A 52 -2.66 9.39 6.23
N GLU A 53 -1.62 9.97 6.83
CA GLU A 53 -1.11 9.58 8.14
C GLU A 53 -2.22 9.61 9.20
N TYR A 54 -2.96 10.72 9.29
CA TYR A 54 -4.10 10.85 10.20
C TYR A 54 -5.17 9.79 9.93
N ARG A 55 -5.47 9.46 8.67
CA ARG A 55 -6.47 8.43 8.32
C ARG A 55 -6.00 7.03 8.69
N ILE A 56 -4.72 6.71 8.55
CA ILE A 56 -4.17 5.42 8.98
C ILE A 56 -4.34 5.27 10.50
N ASP A 57 -4.12 6.36 11.25
CA ASP A 57 -4.21 6.34 12.71
C ASP A 57 -5.63 6.39 13.27
N ASN A 58 -6.58 7.00 12.55
CA ASN A 58 -7.92 7.24 13.07
C ASN A 58 -8.99 6.36 12.44
N SER A 59 -8.76 5.81 11.24
CA SER A 59 -9.74 4.93 10.57
C SER A 59 -9.58 3.48 11.03
N LYS A 60 -10.64 2.90 11.60
CA LYS A 60 -10.65 1.49 12.01
C LYS A 60 -10.35 0.56 10.83
N GLU A 61 -10.86 0.89 9.65
CA GLU A 61 -10.66 0.11 8.44
C GLU A 61 -9.19 0.08 8.01
N GLN A 62 -8.46 1.20 8.17
CA GLN A 62 -7.05 1.26 7.80
C GLN A 62 -6.18 0.49 8.77
N LYS A 63 -6.54 0.44 10.06
CA LYS A 63 -5.82 -0.37 11.08
C LYS A 63 -5.96 -1.87 10.87
N ILE A 64 -7.10 -2.31 10.32
CA ILE A 64 -7.39 -3.73 10.09
C ILE A 64 -6.75 -4.24 8.78
N LYS A 65 -6.28 -3.35 7.91
CA LYS A 65 -5.61 -3.77 6.67
C LYS A 65 -4.32 -4.50 6.99
N GLU A 66 -4.22 -5.72 6.50
CA GLU A 66 -3.01 -6.51 6.48
C GLU A 66 -2.64 -6.82 5.03
N TYR A 67 -1.34 -6.80 4.73
CA TYR A 67 -0.81 -7.13 3.42
C TYR A 67 0.08 -8.37 3.51
N ASP A 68 0.05 -9.20 2.46
CA ASP A 68 0.96 -10.34 2.36
C ASP A 68 2.38 -9.88 2.00
N PHE A 69 2.46 -8.90 1.10
CA PHE A 69 3.73 -8.33 0.61
C PHE A 69 3.68 -6.81 0.53
N PHE A 70 4.72 -6.18 1.06
CA PHE A 70 5.12 -4.82 0.71
C PHE A 70 6.14 -4.86 -0.42
N ILE A 71 5.91 -4.16 -1.53
CA ILE A 71 6.88 -4.11 -2.62
C ILE A 71 7.85 -2.95 -2.41
N SER A 72 9.12 -3.30 -2.17
CA SER A 72 10.23 -2.35 -2.18
C SER A 72 10.90 -2.38 -3.55
N HIS A 73 10.90 -1.25 -4.25
CA HIS A 73 11.44 -1.14 -5.60
C HIS A 73 11.96 0.28 -5.86
N SER A 74 12.75 0.45 -6.93
CA SER A 74 13.08 1.78 -7.41
C SER A 74 11.93 2.35 -8.23
N SER A 75 11.67 3.64 -8.08
CA SER A 75 10.68 4.38 -8.88
C SER A 75 10.95 4.33 -10.40
N ALA A 76 12.18 4.00 -10.81
CA ALA A 76 12.56 3.82 -12.21
C ALA A 76 12.04 2.51 -12.83
N ASP A 77 11.71 1.49 -12.02
CA ASP A 77 11.32 0.15 -12.47
C ASP A 77 9.79 -0.06 -12.47
N PHE A 78 9.03 1.02 -12.68
CA PHE A 78 7.59 1.05 -12.48
C PHE A 78 6.82 0.09 -13.40
N VAL A 79 7.25 -0.06 -14.66
CA VAL A 79 6.53 -0.85 -15.68
C VAL A 79 6.56 -2.33 -15.31
N GLU A 80 7.75 -2.80 -14.95
CA GLU A 80 8.02 -4.19 -14.60
C GLU A 80 7.31 -4.56 -13.31
N VAL A 81 7.39 -3.69 -12.29
CA VAL A 81 6.72 -3.88 -11.00
C VAL A 81 5.20 -3.93 -11.17
N GLN A 82 4.62 -3.11 -12.04
CA GLN A 82 3.18 -3.13 -12.30
C GLN A 82 2.72 -4.49 -12.86
N ASN A 83 3.49 -5.09 -13.76
CA ASN A 83 3.17 -6.40 -14.32
C ASN A 83 3.27 -7.50 -13.26
N MET A 84 4.28 -7.43 -12.40
CA MET A 84 4.41 -8.34 -11.25
C MET A 84 3.22 -8.23 -10.29
N ILE A 85 2.78 -7.02 -9.96
CA ILE A 85 1.64 -6.80 -9.07
C ILE A 85 0.37 -7.41 -9.65
N LYS A 86 0.14 -7.27 -10.97
CA LYS A 86 -0.99 -7.92 -11.65
C LYS A 86 -0.95 -9.44 -11.50
N ALA A 87 0.22 -10.05 -11.65
CA ALA A 87 0.38 -11.49 -11.47
C ALA A 87 0.14 -11.93 -10.02
N LEU A 88 0.72 -11.23 -9.04
CA LEU A 88 0.52 -11.53 -7.62
C LEU A 88 -0.95 -11.38 -7.18
N ASN A 89 -1.65 -10.36 -7.69
CA ASN A 89 -3.07 -10.17 -7.44
C ASN A 89 -3.93 -11.26 -8.09
N HIS A 90 -3.55 -11.75 -9.27
CA HIS A 90 -4.20 -12.90 -9.90
C HIS A 90 -4.07 -14.16 -9.03
N ASP A 91 -2.94 -14.32 -8.34
CA ASP A 91 -2.69 -15.39 -7.37
C ASP A 91 -3.29 -15.10 -5.97
N LYS A 92 -4.20 -14.12 -5.88
CA LYS A 92 -4.93 -13.73 -4.67
C LYS A 92 -4.03 -13.27 -3.51
N LYS A 93 -2.83 -12.77 -3.79
CA LYS A 93 -1.98 -12.13 -2.78
C LYS A 93 -2.40 -10.68 -2.58
N ASN A 94 -2.52 -10.24 -1.34
CA ASN A 94 -2.77 -8.83 -1.04
C ASN A 94 -1.45 -8.07 -1.00
N VAL A 95 -1.22 -7.22 -2.00
CA VAL A 95 0.06 -6.53 -2.19
C VAL A 95 -0.11 -5.02 -1.98
N TYR A 96 0.83 -4.43 -1.25
CA TYR A 96 0.94 -2.98 -1.11
C TYR A 96 2.12 -2.45 -1.93
N CYS A 97 1.87 -1.39 -2.70
CA CYS A 97 2.90 -0.63 -3.41
C CYS A 97 2.58 0.87 -3.29
N ASP A 98 3.53 1.62 -2.71
CA ASP A 98 3.44 3.04 -2.39
C ASP A 98 2.84 3.91 -3.52
N TRP A 99 3.35 3.78 -4.75
CA TRP A 99 2.92 4.57 -5.91
C TRP A 99 1.63 4.09 -6.58
N ILE A 100 1.07 2.93 -6.20
CA ILE A 100 -0.23 2.47 -6.74
C ILE A 100 -1.33 2.70 -5.70
N ASN A 101 -1.01 2.46 -4.44
CA ASN A 101 -1.97 2.47 -3.36
C ASN A 101 -2.21 3.88 -2.82
N ASP A 102 -1.20 4.77 -2.85
CA ASP A 102 -1.26 6.09 -2.23
C ASP A 102 -0.81 7.21 -3.21
N THR A 103 -1.03 7.04 -4.53
CA THR A 103 -0.72 8.02 -5.62
C THR A 103 -1.13 9.45 -5.30
N ASP A 104 -2.31 9.58 -4.70
CA ASP A 104 -2.93 10.88 -4.48
C ASP A 104 -2.21 11.63 -3.36
N TYR A 105 -1.68 10.90 -2.37
CA TYR A 105 -1.10 11.44 -1.13
C TYR A 105 0.42 11.52 -1.15
N LEU A 106 1.10 10.62 -1.88
CA LEU A 106 2.55 10.55 -1.98
C LEU A 106 3.06 11.26 -3.24
N LYS A 107 2.67 12.53 -3.42
CA LYS A 107 3.21 13.34 -4.52
C LYS A 107 4.71 13.58 -4.28
N ARG A 108 5.53 13.31 -5.30
CA ARG A 108 7.01 13.42 -5.25
C ARG A 108 7.58 14.80 -4.88
N HIS A 109 6.76 15.84 -4.85
CA HIS A 109 7.15 17.19 -4.40
C HIS A 109 6.73 17.50 -2.95
N LEU A 110 6.01 16.59 -2.28
CA LEU A 110 5.53 16.71 -0.90
C LEU A 110 6.14 15.63 0.01
N VAL A 111 7.25 15.02 -0.42
CA VAL A 111 7.91 13.95 0.34
C VAL A 111 8.53 14.59 1.59
N GLY A 112 8.17 14.07 2.76
CA GLY A 112 8.65 14.58 4.05
C GLY A 112 8.45 13.56 5.17
N ASN A 113 8.56 14.01 6.42
CA ASN A 113 8.45 13.12 7.59
C ASN A 113 7.12 12.35 7.68
N SER A 114 6.03 12.93 7.20
CA SER A 114 4.72 12.26 7.14
C SER A 114 4.69 11.12 6.12
N THR A 115 5.37 11.25 4.98
CA THR A 115 5.56 10.15 4.01
C THR A 115 6.31 8.99 4.64
N LYS A 116 7.38 9.30 5.39
CA LYS A 116 8.16 8.30 6.14
C LYS A 116 7.28 7.54 7.14
N ALA A 117 6.49 8.25 7.95
CA ALA A 117 5.57 7.64 8.91
C ALA A 117 4.48 6.77 8.26
N VAL A 118 3.96 7.18 7.10
CA VAL A 118 3.00 6.37 6.32
C VAL A 118 3.65 5.07 5.85
N ILE A 119 4.86 5.14 5.29
CA ILE A 119 5.58 3.96 4.79
C ILE A 119 5.89 2.99 5.94
N GLU A 120 6.36 3.49 7.08
CA GLU A 120 6.61 2.68 8.29
C GLU A 120 5.38 1.91 8.74
N LYS A 121 4.22 2.59 8.86
CA LYS A 121 2.95 1.92 9.21
C LYS A 121 2.56 0.86 8.19
N ARG A 122 2.83 1.08 6.90
CA ARG A 122 2.53 0.11 5.85
C ARG A 122 3.47 -1.10 5.88
N LEU A 123 4.74 -0.89 6.24
CA LEU A 123 5.70 -1.96 6.53
C LEU A 123 5.25 -2.78 7.75
N GLU A 124 4.79 -2.14 8.82
CA GLU A 124 4.23 -2.82 10.00
C GLU A 124 3.00 -3.67 9.64
N GLN A 125 2.10 -3.15 8.80
CA GLN A 125 0.90 -3.84 8.31
C GLN A 125 1.19 -4.99 7.33
N SER A 126 2.42 -5.08 6.82
CA SER A 126 2.80 -6.09 5.85
C SER A 126 3.47 -7.29 6.52
N LYS A 127 3.12 -8.49 6.10
CA LYS A 127 3.69 -9.74 6.63
C LYS A 127 5.12 -9.94 6.16
N ASN A 128 5.39 -9.64 4.89
CA ASN A 128 6.72 -9.78 4.27
C ASN A 128 7.02 -8.58 3.37
N VAL A 129 8.30 -8.34 3.08
CA VAL A 129 8.73 -7.43 2.01
C VAL A 129 9.17 -8.25 0.81
N LEU A 130 8.74 -7.83 -0.37
CA LEU A 130 9.26 -8.31 -1.65
C LEU A 130 10.11 -7.21 -2.29
N PHE A 131 11.42 -7.40 -2.21
CA PHE A 131 12.43 -6.53 -2.79
C PHE A 131 12.66 -6.87 -4.26
N VAL A 132 12.48 -5.88 -5.14
CA VAL A 132 12.76 -6.00 -6.57
C VAL A 132 14.19 -5.54 -6.84
N ARG A 133 15.09 -6.50 -7.04
CA ARG A 133 16.51 -6.24 -7.28
C ARG A 133 16.75 -5.73 -8.69
N SER A 134 17.17 -4.48 -8.77
CA SER A 134 17.68 -3.78 -9.96
C SER A 134 18.87 -2.90 -9.59
N GLU A 135 19.65 -2.45 -10.58
CA GLU A 135 20.75 -1.50 -10.35
C GLU A 135 20.27 -0.20 -9.67
N ASN A 136 19.07 0.25 -10.02
CA ASN A 136 18.48 1.47 -9.46
C ASN A 136 18.01 1.25 -8.01
N SER A 137 17.48 0.07 -7.70
CA SER A 137 17.01 -0.27 -6.36
C SER A 137 18.17 -0.38 -5.36
N LEU A 138 19.32 -0.90 -5.79
CA LEU A 138 20.53 -1.04 -4.95
C LEU A 138 21.15 0.32 -4.59
N LYS A 139 20.97 1.33 -5.46
CA LYS A 139 21.43 2.71 -5.26
C LYS A 139 20.42 3.59 -4.52
N SER A 140 19.20 3.11 -4.30
CA SER A 140 18.13 3.91 -3.71
C SER A 140 18.24 3.95 -2.18
N ASN A 141 18.36 5.16 -1.63
CA ASN A 141 18.33 5.38 -0.18
C ASN A 141 16.99 4.93 0.43
N TRP A 142 15.88 5.17 -0.27
CA TRP A 142 14.55 4.74 0.17
C TRP A 142 14.44 3.23 0.30
N VAL A 143 14.90 2.50 -0.72
CA VAL A 143 14.87 1.03 -0.68
C VAL A 143 15.75 0.51 0.46
N ARG A 144 16.96 1.09 0.63
CA ARG A 144 17.84 0.73 1.75
C ARG A 144 17.17 0.99 3.10
N TYR A 145 16.48 2.12 3.25
CA TYR A 145 15.74 2.47 4.46
C TYR A 145 14.61 1.49 4.76
N GLU A 146 13.76 1.20 3.77
CA GLU A 146 12.64 0.26 3.90
C GLU A 146 13.12 -1.14 4.33
N LEU A 147 14.20 -1.62 3.72
CA LEU A 147 14.77 -2.92 4.05
C LEU A 147 15.35 -2.96 5.47
N ASN A 148 16.06 -1.90 5.91
CA ASN A 148 16.56 -1.83 7.29
C ASN A 148 15.42 -1.76 8.31
N TYR A 149 14.43 -0.91 8.07
CA TYR A 149 13.28 -0.79 8.96
C TYR A 149 12.51 -2.12 9.06
N PHE A 150 12.30 -2.81 7.94
CA PHE A 150 11.61 -4.10 7.96
C PHE A 150 12.45 -5.21 8.61
N TYR A 151 13.77 -5.16 8.43
CA TYR A 151 14.71 -6.07 9.09
C TYR A 151 14.71 -5.87 10.61
N SER A 152 14.63 -4.63 11.10
CA SER A 152 14.55 -4.35 12.54
C SER A 152 13.25 -4.84 13.19
N LEU A 153 12.18 -5.00 12.41
CA LEU A 153 10.94 -5.68 12.84
C LEU A 153 11.07 -7.22 12.94
N GLY A 154 12.21 -7.81 12.53
CA GLY A 154 12.45 -9.25 12.58
C GLY A 154 11.64 -10.07 11.57
N LYS A 155 11.13 -9.42 10.51
CA LYS A 155 10.28 -10.05 9.49
C LYS A 155 11.10 -10.52 8.29
N LYS A 156 10.53 -11.44 7.49
CA LYS A 156 11.22 -12.06 6.34
C LYS A 156 11.19 -11.15 5.11
N ILE A 157 12.36 -10.97 4.52
CA ILE A 157 12.54 -10.24 3.26
C ILE A 157 12.73 -11.26 2.13
N PHE A 158 11.97 -11.10 1.06
CA PHE A 158 12.11 -11.87 -0.17
C PHE A 158 12.70 -10.99 -1.27
N GLU A 159 13.47 -11.58 -2.18
CA GLU A 159 14.08 -10.93 -3.32
C GLU A 159 13.59 -11.54 -4.62
N ILE A 160 13.35 -10.67 -5.61
CA ILE A 160 13.12 -11.03 -7.01
C ILE A 160 13.96 -10.14 -7.92
N SER A 161 14.68 -10.72 -8.87
CA SER A 161 15.46 -9.96 -9.85
C SER A 161 14.56 -9.31 -10.89
N LYS A 162 14.85 -8.06 -11.26
CA LYS A 162 14.15 -7.34 -12.33
C LYS A 162 14.09 -8.14 -13.63
N GLU A 163 15.18 -8.82 -13.99
CA GLU A 163 15.23 -9.67 -15.19
C GLU A 163 14.21 -10.81 -15.17
N ASN A 164 13.96 -11.41 -14.00
CA ASN A 164 12.98 -12.47 -13.85
C ASN A 164 11.56 -11.92 -13.99
N VAL A 165 11.31 -10.73 -13.46
CA VAL A 165 10.03 -10.01 -13.64
C VAL A 165 9.76 -9.74 -15.12
N ILE A 166 10.77 -9.27 -15.87
CA ILE A 166 10.64 -9.03 -17.32
C ILE A 166 10.32 -10.33 -18.07
N LYS A 167 10.95 -11.44 -17.69
CA LYS A 167 10.72 -12.77 -18.27
C LYS A 167 9.40 -13.42 -17.80
N GLY A 168 8.60 -12.74 -16.98
CA GLY A 168 7.35 -13.26 -16.43
C GLY A 168 7.53 -14.40 -15.42
N ARG A 169 8.72 -14.54 -14.83
CA ARG A 169 9.04 -15.55 -13.82
C ARG A 169 8.98 -14.92 -12.44
N TYR A 170 7.89 -15.16 -11.72
CA TYR A 170 7.63 -14.53 -10.42
C TYR A 170 8.12 -15.34 -9.21
N GLY A 171 9.12 -16.20 -9.41
CA GLY A 171 9.77 -16.92 -8.32
C GLY A 171 10.61 -15.96 -7.48
N TYR A 172 10.26 -15.84 -6.19
CA TYR A 172 11.01 -15.07 -5.20
C TYR A 172 11.73 -16.00 -4.21
N LYS A 173 12.90 -15.58 -3.76
CA LYS A 173 13.73 -16.31 -2.79
C LYS A 173 13.87 -15.49 -1.51
N VAL A 174 14.19 -16.13 -0.39
CA VAL A 174 14.54 -15.38 0.83
C VAL A 174 15.84 -14.61 0.56
N LEU A 175 15.86 -13.34 0.93
CA LEU A 175 17.06 -12.51 0.81
C LEU A 175 18.11 -13.00 1.82
N SER A 176 19.21 -13.56 1.32
CA SER A 176 20.37 -13.98 2.12
C SER A 176 21.32 -12.83 2.43
N ASP A 177 21.39 -11.86 1.53
CA ASP A 177 22.44 -10.86 1.52
C ASP A 177 22.03 -9.63 2.33
N LEU A 178 22.82 -9.28 3.34
CA LEU A 178 22.61 -8.12 4.20
C LEU A 178 23.31 -6.86 3.70
N TRP A 179 23.44 -6.69 2.38
CA TRP A 179 24.13 -5.54 1.76
C TRP A 179 23.51 -4.18 2.14
N PHE A 180 22.25 -4.19 2.57
CA PHE A 180 21.50 -3.01 2.95
C PHE A 180 21.70 -2.62 4.41
N TYR A 181 22.23 -3.51 5.27
CA TYR A 181 22.30 -3.29 6.71
C TYR A 181 23.11 -2.03 7.05
N ASP A 182 22.48 -1.15 7.82
CA ASP A 182 23.10 0.06 8.35
C ASP A 182 22.53 0.36 9.75
N GLU A 183 23.39 0.47 10.77
CA GLU A 183 22.99 0.77 12.14
C GLU A 183 22.39 2.18 12.29
N ASN A 184 22.78 3.12 11.42
CA ASN A 184 22.34 4.50 11.45
C ASN A 184 21.31 4.82 10.35
N TYR A 185 20.60 3.80 9.84
CA TYR A 185 19.64 3.97 8.76
C TYR A 185 18.57 5.05 9.02
N ASN A 186 18.22 5.29 10.29
CA ASN A 186 17.28 6.33 10.70
C ASN A 186 17.70 7.76 10.32
N ASN A 187 19.02 7.99 10.21
CA ASN A 187 19.62 9.28 9.88
C ASN A 187 19.91 9.44 8.37
N MET A 188 19.54 8.46 7.53
CA MET A 188 19.73 8.57 6.09
C MET A 188 18.95 9.74 5.52
N ASN A 189 19.58 10.50 4.62
CA ASN A 189 18.85 11.52 3.88
C ASN A 189 17.99 10.85 2.80
N LEU A 190 16.67 10.91 3.00
CA LEU A 190 15.65 10.35 2.12
C LEU A 190 15.07 11.39 1.15
N PHE A 191 15.41 12.67 1.31
CA PHE A 191 14.86 13.79 0.56
C PHE A 191 15.94 14.61 -0.13
#